data_AF-A0A8X8KEM9-F1
#
_entry.id   AF-A0A8X8KEM9-F1
#
_cell.length_a   1.000
_cell.length_b   1.000
_cell.length_c   1.000
_cell.angle_alpha   90.00
_cell.angle_beta   90.00
_cell.angle_gamma   90.00
#
_symmetry.space_group_name_H-M   'P 1'
#
loop_
_entity.id
_entity.type
_entity.pdbx_description
1 polymer ?
#
loop_
_entity_poly.entity_id
_entity_poly.type
_entity_poly.pdbx_seq_one_letter_code
_entity_poly.pdbx_strand_id
1 'polypeptide(L)' 'MTVTKVELANHLWETMGTTHKEAVQMVEAFFDNMRECIVEHSELMLSNFGRFAVRDKAPRPGRNPITLKKAVKVRQVP' A
#
# COMPACT_ATOMS: atom_id res chain seq x y z
N MET A 1 15.36 -7.98 -6.69
CA MET A 1 14.20 -8.52 -7.42
C MET A 1 12.95 -7.85 -6.87
N THR A 2 11.98 -7.53 -7.73
CA THR A 2 10.74 -6.81 -7.37
C THR A 2 9.56 -7.75 -7.53
N VAL A 3 8.77 -7.93 -6.47
CA VAL A 3 7.56 -8.76 -6.55
C VAL A 3 6.45 -7.97 -7.23
N THR A 4 5.80 -8.58 -8.23
CA THR A 4 4.69 -7.96 -8.96
C THR A 4 3.34 -8.62 -8.61
N LYS A 5 2.23 -7.91 -8.88
CA LYS A 5 0.88 -8.49 -8.70
C LYS A 5 0.67 -9.76 -9.54
N VAL A 6 1.27 -9.80 -10.74
CA VAL A 6 1.19 -10.96 -11.63
C VAL A 6 1.90 -12.16 -11.02
N GLU A 7 3.08 -11.96 -10.44
CA GLU A 7 3.82 -13.03 -9.76
C GLU A 7 3.06 -13.57 -8.55
N LEU A 8 2.40 -12.70 -7.76
CA LEU A 8 1.57 -13.14 -6.64
C LEU A 8 0.36 -13.98 -7.10
N ALA A 9 -0.32 -13.55 -8.16
CA ALA A 9 -1.46 -14.29 -8.72
C ALA A 9 -1.01 -15.65 -9.28
N ASN A 10 0.12 -15.70 -9.98
CA ASN A 10 0.67 -16.97 -10.48
C ASN A 10 1.04 -17.92 -9.33
N HIS A 11 1.67 -17.41 -8.27
CA HIS A 11 2.00 -18.21 -7.10
C HIS A 11 0.74 -18.74 -6.39
N LEU A 12 -0.32 -17.93 -6.27
CA LEU A 12 -1.61 -18.36 -5.72
C LEU A 12 -2.28 -19.44 -6.58
N TRP A 13 -2.25 -19.26 -7.90
CA TRP A 13 -2.75 -20.25 -8.85
C TRP A 13 -2.03 -21.60 -8.70
N GLU A 14 -0.71 -21.59 -8.65
CA GLU A 14 0.13 -22.80 -8.52
C GLU A 14 -0.05 -23.51 -7.17
N THR A 15 -0.16 -22.75 -6.08
CA THR A 15 -0.22 -23.31 -4.72
C THR A 15 -1.62 -23.72 -4.27
N MET A 16 -2.66 -23.01 -4.71
CA MET A 16 -4.04 -23.27 -4.29
C MET A 16 -4.87 -24.04 -5.32
N GLY A 17 -4.36 -24.23 -6.54
CA GLY A 17 -5.08 -24.96 -7.60
C GLY A 17 -6.37 -24.28 -8.06
N THR A 18 -6.50 -22.98 -7.82
CA THR A 18 -7.62 -22.14 -8.28
C THR A 18 -7.53 -21.89 -9.78
N THR A 19 -8.49 -21.17 -10.38
CA THR A 19 -8.28 -20.68 -11.74
C THR A 19 -7.39 -19.43 -11.74
N HIS A 20 -6.64 -19.21 -12.82
CA HIS A 20 -5.80 -18.00 -12.96
C HIS A 20 -6.62 -16.72 -12.77
N LYS A 21 -7.85 -16.69 -13.29
CA LYS A 21 -8.79 -15.58 -13.14
C LYS A 21 -9.17 -15.32 -11.68
N GLU A 22 -9.47 -16.36 -10.92
CA GLU A 22 -9.80 -16.24 -9.49
C GLU A 22 -8.58 -15.76 -8.68
N ALA A 23 -7.39 -16.27 -8.99
CA ALA A 23 -6.17 -15.84 -8.31
C ALA A 23 -5.89 -14.34 -8.51
N VAL A 24 -6.06 -13.82 -9.73
CA VAL A 24 -5.94 -12.38 -10.02
C VAL A 24 -6.98 -11.58 -9.22
N GLN A 25 -8.24 -12.03 -9.22
CA GLN A 25 -9.32 -11.36 -8.49
C GLN A 25 -9.08 -11.35 -6.98
N MET A 26 -8.55 -12.43 -6.40
CA MET A 26 -8.21 -12.48 -4.97
C MET A 26 -7.12 -11.48 -4.61
N VAL A 27 -6.06 -11.38 -5.43
CA VAL A 27 -4.97 -10.42 -5.19
C VAL A 27 -5.48 -8.98 -5.27
N GLU A 28 -6.34 -8.67 -6.25
CA GLU A 28 -6.97 -7.36 -6.36
C GLU A 28 -7.86 -7.05 -5.15
N ALA A 29 -8.81 -7.94 -4.84
CA ALA A 29 -9.72 -7.79 -3.71
C ALA A 29 -8.97 -7.64 -2.37
N PHE A 30 -7.86 -8.35 -2.20
CA PHE A 30 -7.02 -8.23 -1.00
C PHE A 30 -6.50 -6.80 -0.81
N PHE A 31 -5.89 -6.22 -1.83
CA PHE A 31 -5.36 -4.85 -1.73
C PHE A 31 -6.45 -3.79 -1.67
N ASP A 32 -7.62 -4.05 -2.25
CA ASP A 32 -8.77 -3.16 -2.19
C ASP A 32 -9.33 -3.10 -0.77
N ASN A 33 -9.60 -4.27 -0.17
CA ASN A 33 -10.02 -4.38 1.24
C ASN A 33 -8.99 -3.79 2.19
N MET A 34 -7.68 -3.98 1.95
CA MET A 34 -6.64 -3.34 2.76
C MET A 34 -6.73 -1.82 2.71
N ARG A 35 -6.95 -1.24 1.53
CA ARG A 35 -7.08 0.22 1.37
C ARG A 35 -8.31 0.74 2.09
N GLU A 36 -9.45 0.08 1.93
CA GLU A 36 -10.70 0.46 2.60
C GLU A 36 -10.56 0.41 4.12
N CYS A 37 -10.01 -0.68 4.67
CA CYS A 37 -9.75 -0.81 6.11
C CYS A 37 -8.84 0.30 6.65
N ILE A 38 -7.79 0.67 5.92
CA ILE A 38 -6.86 1.72 6.36
C ILE A 38 -7.55 3.10 6.32
N VAL A 39 -8.39 3.37 5.32
CA VAL A 39 -9.15 4.62 5.23
C VAL A 39 -10.17 4.74 6.36
N GLU A 40 -10.88 3.65 6.68
CA GLU A 40 -11.94 3.66 7.71
C GLU A 40 -11.39 3.62 9.13
N HIS A 41 -10.42 2.75 9.40
CA HIS A 41 -9.93 2.50 10.75
C HIS A 41 -8.62 3.22 11.08
N SER A 42 -8.02 3.91 10.10
CA SER A 42 -6.71 4.58 10.20
C SER A 42 -5.54 3.65 10.56
N GLU A 43 -5.79 2.36 10.75
CA GLU A 43 -4.81 1.35 11.12
C GLU A 43 -5.25 -0.05 10.65
N LEU A 44 -4.28 -0.84 10.19
CA LEU A 44 -4.45 -2.26 9.88
C LEU A 44 -3.24 -3.04 10.39
N MET A 45 -3.48 -4.08 11.19
CA MET A 45 -2.44 -4.95 11.74
C MET A 45 -2.51 -6.35 11.12
N LEU A 46 -1.45 -6.73 10.41
CA LEU A 46 -1.27 -8.08 9.89
C LEU A 46 -0.27 -8.81 10.78
N SER A 47 -0.76 -9.81 11.53
CA SER A 47 0.08 -10.63 12.41
C SER A 47 1.24 -11.26 11.62
N ASN A 48 2.43 -11.25 12.20
CA ASN A 48 3.68 -11.73 11.57
C ASN A 48 4.07 -11.03 10.26
N PHE A 49 3.43 -9.92 9.90
CA PHE A 49 3.77 -9.14 8.71
C PHE A 49 4.10 -7.68 9.05
N GLY A 50 3.16 -6.95 9.66
CA GLY A 50 3.38 -5.55 10.01
C GLY A 50 2.13 -4.76 10.36
N ARG A 51 2.34 -3.51 10.77
CA ARG A 51 1.29 -2.53 11.09
C ARG A 51 1.31 -1.40 10.07
N PHE A 52 0.17 -1.18 9.44
CA PHE A 52 -0.11 -0.05 8.58
C PHE A 52 -0.90 0.97 9.38
N ALA A 53 -0.48 2.24 9.38
CA ALA A 53 -1.18 3.28 10.11
C ALA A 53 -1.08 4.60 9.35
N VAL A 54 -2.22 5.29 9.23
CA VAL A 54 -2.27 6.67 8.74
C VAL A 54 -1.72 7.58 9.84
N ARG A 55 -0.82 8.48 9.45
CA ARG A 55 -0.24 9.44 10.39
C ARG A 55 -0.47 10.85 9.89
N ASP A 56 -1.14 11.64 10.71
CA ASP A 56 -1.22 13.08 10.49
C ASP A 56 0.14 13.73 10.73
N LYS A 57 0.68 14.32 9.67
CA LYS A 57 1.98 15.01 9.70
C LYS A 57 1.77 16.51 9.73
N ALA A 58 2.21 17.15 10.82
CA ALA A 58 2.25 18.60 10.91
C ALA A 58 3.14 19.21 9.81
N PRO A 59 2.82 20.43 9.32
CA PRO A 59 3.65 21.14 8.36
C PRO A 59 5.06 21.37 8.91
N ARG A 60 6.07 21.10 8.09
CA ARG A 60 7.48 21.35 8.43
C ARG A 60 8.14 22.13 7.30
N PRO A 61 9.14 22.98 7.61
CA PRO A 61 9.87 23.71 6.59
C PRO A 61 10.57 22.73 5.63
N GLY A 62 10.22 22.84 4.35
CA GLY A 62 10.80 22.10 3.23
C GLY A 62 11.63 23.03 2.34
N ARG A 63 12.57 22.44 1.59
CA ARG A 63 13.39 23.14 0.61
C ARG A 63 13.35 22.40 -0.70
N ASN A 64 13.36 23.14 -1.81
CA ASN A 64 13.60 22.54 -3.11
C ASN A 64 15.04 21.98 -3.15
N PRO A 65 15.25 20.67 -3.40
CA PRO A 65 16.59 20.07 -3.39
C PRO A 65 17.57 20.69 -4.39
N ILE A 66 17.06 21.23 -5.49
CA ILE A 66 17.86 21.78 -6.59
C ILE A 66 18.13 23.28 -6.39
N THR A 67 17.12 24.06 -5.97
CA THR A 67 17.24 25.53 -5.88
C THR A 67 17.46 26.05 -4.45
N LEU A 68 17.37 25.19 -3.44
CA LEU A 68 17.48 25.48 -2.00
C LEU A 68 16.47 26.50 -1.44
N LYS A 69 15.58 27.04 -2.29
CA LYS A 69 14.51 27.96 -1.89
C LYS A 69 13.50 27.23 -1.00
N LYS A 70 12.97 27.95 0.00
CA LYS A 70 11.89 27.46 0.88
C LYS A 70 10.63 27.27 0.05
N ALA A 71 10.09 26.06 0.01
CA ALA A 71 8.80 25.76 -0.57
C ALA A 71 8.08 24.81 0.38
N VAL A 72 6.92 25.23 0.90
CA VAL A 72 6.14 24.43 1.84
C VAL A 72 4.68 24.49 1.44
N LYS A 73 4.14 23.35 0.98
CA LYS A 73 2.77 22.94 1.30
C LYS A 73 2.75 21.44 1.62
N VAL A 74 1.88 21.10 2.55
CA VAL A 74 1.71 19.79 3.18
C VAL A 74 1.39 18.72 2.13
N ARG A 75 2.00 17.53 2.26
CA ARG A 75 1.52 16.31 1.59
C ARG A 75 0.93 15.40 2.65
N GLN A 76 -0.40 15.32 2.70
CA GLN A 76 -1.04 14.18 3.36
C GLN A 76 -0.76 12.95 2.49
N VAL A 77 -0.23 11.90 3.11
CA VAL A 77 -0.08 10.60 2.48
C VAL A 77 -1.28 9.80 2.99
N PRO A 78 -2.30 9.54 2.14
CA PRO A 78 -3.37 8.63 2.49
C PRO A 78 -2.82 7.22 2.75
#